data_AF-A0A8T6LX83-F1
#
_entry.id   AF-A0A8T6LX83-F1
#
_cell.length_a   1.000
_cell.length_b   1.000
_cell.length_c   1.000
_cell.angle_alpha   90.00
_cell.angle_beta   90.00
_cell.angle_gamma   90.00
#
_symmetry.space_group_name_H-M   'P 1'
#
loop_
_entity.id
_entity.type
_entity.pdbx_description
1 polymer ?
#
loop_
_entity_poly.entity_id
_entity_poly.type
_entity_poly.pdbx_seq_one_letter_code
_entity_poly.pdbx_strand_id
1 'polypeptide(L)'
;MGENLHSEMNYGQYDCSLEELSSRNRSILIWLSIGVVWFFLNTAVFNIQWFWQEFYTAATESGWQVDPNDCEITVYDRCERYVSTGGIWWALLAVLLSGISVGPLVFAGIIFTYRTKDVTHEWKEKIWTLLFFINPSMIWAFLWLICLPFTWGLLPWGEWSTNWWKIFPFGFGLAWLALLPPFFCLLEFFKTLFNPEYTLDQKTEQIAETESEAEPEADKIQSAVKESSDEGNTNFWDSIE
;
A
#
# COMPACT_ATOMS: atom_id res chain seq x y z
N MET A 1 -27.97 -17.20 -39.45
CA MET A 1 -26.94 -18.16 -39.00
C MET A 1 -25.81 -17.31 -38.46
N GLY A 2 -25.77 -17.11 -37.15
CA GLY A 2 -24.72 -16.34 -36.50
C GLY A 2 -23.51 -17.25 -36.35
N GLU A 3 -22.42 -16.92 -37.04
CA GLU A 3 -21.14 -17.54 -36.78
C GLU A 3 -20.70 -17.12 -35.37
N ASN A 4 -20.71 -18.09 -34.47
CA ASN A 4 -20.04 -17.98 -33.18
C ASN A 4 -18.55 -17.80 -33.47
N LEU A 5 -18.10 -16.55 -33.49
CA LEU A 5 -16.71 -16.18 -33.28
C LEU A 5 -16.34 -16.63 -31.86
N HIS A 6 -16.02 -17.92 -31.72
CA HIS A 6 -15.12 -18.37 -30.67
C HIS A 6 -13.78 -17.72 -30.98
N SER A 7 -13.56 -16.51 -30.48
CA SER A 7 -12.21 -15.99 -30.32
C SER A 7 -11.49 -17.00 -29.41
N GLU A 8 -10.55 -17.74 -29.98
CA GLU A 8 -9.58 -18.47 -29.19
C GLU A 8 -8.87 -17.44 -28.32
N MET A 9 -9.28 -17.31 -27.06
CA MET A 9 -8.60 -16.49 -26.08
C MET A 9 -7.17 -17.02 -25.95
N ASN A 10 -6.23 -16.33 -26.58
CA ASN A 10 -4.83 -16.67 -26.51
C ASN A 10 -4.30 -16.21 -25.14
N TYR A 11 -4.41 -17.09 -24.16
CA TYR A 11 -3.97 -16.84 -22.78
C TYR A 11 -2.48 -16.44 -22.66
N GLY A 12 -1.66 -16.72 -23.68
CA GLY A 12 -0.25 -16.35 -23.72
C GLY A 12 0.03 -14.89 -24.13
N GLN A 13 -0.98 -14.10 -24.48
CA GLN A 13 -0.79 -12.70 -24.90
C GLN A 13 -0.25 -11.82 -23.77
N TYR A 14 -0.53 -12.18 -22.51
CA TYR A 14 -0.08 -11.47 -21.32
C TYR A 14 1.21 -12.06 -20.72
N ASP A 15 1.79 -13.10 -21.31
CA ASP A 15 2.95 -13.77 -20.73
C ASP A 15 4.23 -12.95 -20.90
N CYS A 16 5.09 -12.97 -19.88
CA CYS A 16 6.39 -12.32 -19.92
C CYS A 16 7.45 -13.19 -20.61
N SER A 17 8.59 -12.58 -20.96
CA SER A 17 9.71 -13.31 -21.57
C SER A 17 10.32 -14.35 -20.62
N LEU A 18 10.92 -15.41 -21.18
CA LEU A 18 11.59 -16.46 -20.39
C LEU A 18 12.72 -15.92 -19.50
N GLU A 19 13.45 -14.91 -19.98
CA GLU A 19 14.50 -14.25 -19.22
C GLU A 19 13.93 -13.53 -18.00
N GLU A 20 12.83 -12.80 -18.18
CA GLU A 20 12.17 -12.09 -17.10
C GLU A 20 11.52 -13.05 -16.08
N LEU A 21 10.92 -14.14 -16.56
CA LEU A 21 10.39 -15.20 -15.70
C LEU A 21 11.49 -15.83 -14.83
N SER A 22 12.66 -16.11 -15.42
CA SER A 22 13.82 -16.64 -14.70
C SER A 22 14.33 -15.65 -13.65
N SER A 23 14.45 -14.37 -14.01
CA SER A 23 14.85 -13.27 -13.10
C SER A 23 13.88 -13.12 -11.91
N ARG A 24 12.57 -13.18 -12.17
CA ARG A 24 11.53 -13.12 -11.13
C ARG A 24 11.58 -14.33 -10.21
N ASN A 25 11.77 -15.55 -10.75
CA ASN A 25 11.92 -16.76 -9.94
C ASN A 25 13.13 -16.67 -9.00
N ARG A 26 14.26 -16.16 -9.50
CA ARG A 26 15.45 -15.91 -8.67
C ARG A 26 15.15 -14.90 -7.56
N SER A 27 14.49 -13.79 -7.89
CA SER A 27 14.08 -12.78 -6.91
C SER A 27 13.15 -13.35 -5.84
N ILE A 28 12.14 -14.14 -6.22
CA ILE A 28 11.24 -14.81 -5.27
C ILE A 28 12.02 -15.68 -4.29
N LEU A 29 12.93 -16.53 -4.79
CA LEU A 29 13.74 -17.40 -3.94
C LEU A 29 14.64 -16.61 -2.98
N ILE A 30 15.26 -15.53 -3.45
CA ILE A 30 16.07 -14.64 -2.62
C ILE A 30 15.21 -14.04 -1.50
N TRP A 31 14.07 -13.43 -1.83
CA TRP A 31 13.20 -12.80 -0.84
C TRP A 31 12.62 -13.79 0.16
N LEU A 32 12.26 -15.01 -0.28
CA LEU A 32 11.86 -16.09 0.63
C LEU A 32 12.98 -16.49 1.57
N SER A 33 14.21 -16.66 1.07
CA SER A 33 15.36 -17.02 1.91
C SER A 33 15.67 -15.95 2.96
N ILE A 34 15.66 -14.68 2.55
CA ILE A 34 15.83 -13.52 3.44
C ILE A 34 14.70 -13.49 4.48
N GLY A 35 13.45 -13.72 4.06
CA GLY A 35 12.29 -13.73 4.94
C GLY A 35 12.34 -14.82 6.00
N VAL A 36 12.76 -16.04 5.64
CA VAL A 36 12.93 -17.15 6.60
C VAL A 36 14.03 -16.82 7.61
N VAL A 37 15.17 -16.27 7.16
CA VAL A 37 16.26 -15.86 8.06
C VAL A 37 15.81 -14.76 9.01
N TRP A 38 15.14 -13.73 8.50
CA TRP A 38 14.64 -12.64 9.33
C TRP A 38 13.57 -13.09 10.31
N PHE A 39 12.67 -13.99 9.91
CA PHE A 39 11.69 -14.59 10.81
C PHE A 39 12.35 -15.34 11.97
N PHE A 40 13.41 -16.10 11.68
CA PHE A 40 14.21 -16.76 12.71
C PHE A 40 14.90 -15.74 13.63
N LEU A 41 15.54 -14.70 13.08
CA LEU A 41 16.17 -13.64 13.90
C LEU A 41 15.13 -12.91 14.78
N ASN A 42 13.96 -12.61 14.23
CA ASN A 42 12.87 -11.91 14.92
C ASN A 42 12.36 -12.70 16.13
N THR A 43 12.25 -14.02 16.00
CA THR A 43 11.75 -14.91 17.06
C THR A 43 12.85 -15.34 18.03
N ALA A 44 14.01 -15.76 17.54
CA ALA A 44 15.06 -16.37 18.35
C ALA A 44 16.06 -15.36 18.95
N VAL A 45 16.38 -14.27 18.23
CA VAL A 45 17.40 -13.29 18.67
C VAL A 45 16.75 -12.07 19.27
N PHE A 46 15.85 -11.42 18.52
CA PHE A 46 15.19 -10.21 19.00
C PHE A 46 14.10 -10.51 20.03
N ASN A 47 13.60 -11.75 20.09
CA ASN A 47 12.53 -12.15 20.99
C ASN A 47 11.35 -11.15 20.95
N ILE A 48 10.74 -11.01 19.76
CA ILE A 48 9.62 -10.10 19.55
C ILE A 48 8.49 -10.29 20.57
N GLN A 49 8.32 -11.50 21.08
CA GLN A 49 7.33 -11.84 22.09
C GLN A 49 7.57 -11.09 23.39
N TRP A 50 8.84 -10.89 23.79
CA TRP A 50 9.16 -10.10 24.97
C TRP A 50 8.70 -8.65 24.81
N PHE A 51 8.95 -8.00 23.67
CA PHE A 51 8.48 -6.62 23.45
C PHE A 51 6.96 -6.50 23.50
N TRP A 52 6.23 -7.47 22.92
CA TRP A 52 4.78 -7.51 23.02
C TRP A 52 4.31 -7.76 24.45
N GLN A 53 4.98 -8.63 25.20
CA GLN A 53 4.66 -8.91 26.60
C GLN A 53 4.88 -7.70 27.49
N GLU A 54 5.99 -6.98 27.34
CA GLU A 54 6.27 -5.72 28.06
C GLU A 54 5.21 -4.67 27.74
N PHE A 55 4.83 -4.54 26.47
CA PHE A 55 3.73 -3.68 26.06
C PHE A 55 2.41 -4.06 26.75
N TYR A 56 2.02 -5.34 26.71
CA TYR A 56 0.76 -5.79 27.31
C TYR A 56 0.75 -5.59 28.82
N THR A 57 1.85 -5.94 29.49
CA THR A 57 2.02 -5.76 30.94
C THR A 57 1.89 -4.28 31.30
N ALA A 58 2.59 -3.41 30.56
CA ALA A 58 2.50 -1.97 30.73
C ALA A 58 1.08 -1.44 30.47
N ALA A 59 0.37 -1.94 29.46
CA ALA A 59 -1.00 -1.54 29.16
C ALA A 59 -2.00 -1.98 30.24
N THR A 60 -1.75 -3.10 30.92
CA THR A 60 -2.63 -3.61 31.99
C THR A 60 -2.32 -3.03 33.37
N GLU A 61 -1.04 -2.76 33.65
CA GLU A 61 -0.59 -2.26 34.95
C GLU A 61 -0.62 -0.73 35.02
N SER A 62 -0.57 -0.05 33.87
CA SER A 62 -0.76 1.39 33.83
C SER A 62 -2.17 1.77 34.30
N GLY A 63 -2.25 2.81 35.11
CA GLY A 63 -3.51 3.26 35.70
C GLY A 63 -3.33 3.96 37.03
N TRP A 64 -4.45 4.41 37.58
CA TRP A 64 -4.51 4.95 38.94
C TRP A 64 -4.47 3.79 39.92
N GLN A 65 -3.40 3.72 40.71
CA GLN A 65 -3.22 2.72 41.75
C GLN A 65 -3.20 3.40 43.11
N VAL A 66 -3.72 2.72 44.14
CA VAL A 66 -3.70 3.23 45.51
C VAL A 66 -2.34 2.95 46.12
N ASP A 67 -1.56 3.99 46.43
CA ASP A 67 -0.25 3.86 47.10
C ASP A 67 -0.42 4.05 48.62
N PRO A 68 -0.26 3.00 49.45
CA PRO A 68 -0.50 3.08 50.89
C PRO A 68 0.59 3.85 51.65
N ASN A 69 1.75 4.11 51.04
CA ASN A 69 2.96 4.53 51.77
C ASN A 69 3.29 6.02 51.68
N ASP A 70 2.63 6.79 50.80
CA ASP A 70 3.06 8.16 50.43
C ASP A 70 1.89 9.18 50.50
N CYS A 71 1.02 9.03 51.50
CA CYS A 71 -0.25 9.75 51.54
C CYS A 71 -0.24 10.92 52.53
N GLU A 72 -0.17 12.16 52.03
CA GLU A 72 -0.56 13.35 52.79
C GLU A 72 -2.09 13.51 52.68
N ILE A 73 -2.79 13.29 53.80
CA ILE A 73 -4.26 13.30 53.87
C ILE A 73 -4.76 14.71 53.54
N THR A 74 -5.37 14.88 52.36
CA THR A 74 -6.19 16.05 52.05
C THR A 74 -7.67 15.68 52.12
N VAL A 75 -8.55 16.69 52.13
CA VAL A 75 -10.01 16.61 52.42
C VAL A 75 -10.80 15.65 51.51
N TYR A 76 -10.16 15.04 50.50
CA TYR A 76 -10.72 14.02 49.64
C TYR A 76 -9.87 12.73 49.76
N ASP A 77 -10.23 11.83 50.67
CA ASP A 77 -9.55 10.56 51.01
C ASP A 77 -9.32 9.60 49.81
N ARG A 78 -8.39 9.88 48.90
CA ARG A 78 -7.92 8.91 47.88
C ARG A 78 -6.42 9.05 47.60
N CYS A 79 -5.64 8.08 48.06
CA CYS A 79 -4.19 7.96 47.81
C CYS A 79 -3.92 7.38 46.41
N GLU A 80 -4.39 8.02 45.34
CA GLU A 80 -4.23 7.51 43.99
C GLU A 80 -2.99 8.11 43.30
N ARG A 81 -2.05 7.26 42.88
CA ARG A 81 -0.90 7.63 42.04
C ARG A 81 -1.07 7.02 40.65
N TYR A 82 -0.90 7.84 39.61
CA TYR A 82 -0.83 7.34 38.25
C TYR A 82 0.52 6.66 38.02
N VAL A 83 0.52 5.35 37.82
CA VAL A 83 1.71 4.59 37.45
C VAL A 83 1.76 4.54 35.93
N SER A 84 2.64 5.33 35.33
CA SER A 84 2.93 5.26 33.90
C SER A 84 4.13 4.36 33.67
N THR A 85 3.91 3.23 33.01
CA THR A 85 4.97 2.29 32.63
C THR A 85 5.47 2.63 31.22
N GLY A 86 6.76 2.96 31.10
CA GLY A 86 7.39 3.26 29.80
C GLY A 86 7.34 2.12 28.78
N GLY A 87 6.96 0.90 29.21
CA GLY A 87 6.86 -0.29 28.37
C GLY A 87 5.88 -0.17 27.20
N ILE A 88 4.97 0.82 27.22
CA ILE A 88 4.02 1.07 26.14
C ILE A 88 4.73 1.44 24.83
N TRP A 89 5.87 2.13 24.92
CA TRP A 89 6.66 2.55 23.78
C TRP A 89 7.35 1.38 23.06
N TRP A 90 7.52 0.24 23.73
CA TRP A 90 8.04 -0.98 23.09
C TRP A 90 7.13 -1.47 21.96
N ALA A 91 5.84 -1.12 21.97
CA ALA A 91 4.92 -1.45 20.89
C ALA A 91 5.38 -0.90 19.52
N LEU A 92 5.97 0.30 19.48
CA LEU A 92 6.47 0.88 18.22
C LEU A 92 7.63 0.08 17.66
N LEU A 93 8.56 -0.32 18.53
CA LEU A 93 9.68 -1.17 18.13
C LEU A 93 9.20 -2.57 17.72
N ALA A 94 8.21 -3.13 18.43
CA ALA A 94 7.63 -4.42 18.10
C ALA A 94 6.96 -4.40 16.71
N VAL A 95 6.19 -3.34 16.38
CA VAL A 95 5.60 -3.16 15.05
C VAL A 95 6.68 -3.03 13.98
N LEU A 96 7.68 -2.19 14.21
CA LEU A 96 8.79 -1.99 13.28
C LEU A 96 9.52 -3.30 12.95
N LEU A 97 9.93 -4.04 13.98
CA LEU A 97 10.66 -5.31 13.84
C LEU A 97 9.79 -6.38 13.18
N SER A 98 8.50 -6.44 13.52
CA SER A 98 7.54 -7.34 12.88
C SER A 98 7.41 -7.03 11.38
N GLY A 99 7.30 -5.75 11.01
CA GLY A 99 7.22 -5.33 9.62
C GLY A 99 8.50 -5.60 8.82
N ILE A 100 9.68 -5.42 9.41
CA ILE A 100 10.97 -5.79 8.77
C ILE A 100 11.04 -7.30 8.54
N SER A 101 10.55 -8.09 9.50
CA SER A 101 10.56 -9.55 9.37
C SER A 101 9.57 -10.08 8.33
N VAL A 102 8.38 -9.48 8.25
CA VAL A 102 7.30 -9.93 7.35
C VAL A 102 7.50 -9.38 5.94
N GLY A 103 8.13 -8.21 5.79
CA GLY A 103 8.34 -7.51 4.52
C GLY A 103 8.89 -8.42 3.40
N PRO A 104 10.03 -9.09 3.59
CA PRO A 104 10.60 -9.98 2.57
C PRO A 104 9.64 -11.09 2.09
N LEU A 105 8.81 -11.64 2.99
CA LEU A 105 7.83 -12.66 2.62
C LEU A 105 6.69 -12.06 1.77
N VAL A 106 6.24 -10.86 2.13
CA VAL A 106 5.24 -10.11 1.35
C VAL A 106 5.80 -9.74 -0.03
N PHE A 107 7.08 -9.37 -0.10
CA PHE A 107 7.75 -9.04 -1.37
C PHE A 107 7.75 -10.25 -2.31
N ALA A 108 8.11 -11.42 -1.79
CA ALA A 108 8.04 -12.67 -2.54
C ALA A 108 6.60 -12.99 -2.99
N GLY A 109 5.62 -12.82 -2.11
CA GLY A 109 4.20 -13.03 -2.40
C GLY A 109 3.68 -12.12 -3.52
N ILE A 110 4.05 -10.85 -3.51
CA ILE A 110 3.68 -9.88 -4.55
C ILE A 110 4.32 -10.25 -5.89
N ILE A 111 5.60 -10.57 -5.94
CA ILE A 111 6.25 -11.00 -7.19
C ILE A 111 5.59 -12.30 -7.72
N PHE A 112 5.10 -13.16 -6.83
CA PHE A 112 4.38 -14.37 -7.20
C PHE A 112 3.05 -14.08 -7.92
N THR A 113 2.32 -13.01 -7.56
CA THR A 113 1.01 -12.71 -8.16
C THR A 113 1.09 -12.36 -9.65
N TYR A 114 2.15 -11.67 -10.05
CA TYR A 114 2.40 -11.30 -11.45
C TYR A 114 3.51 -12.12 -12.10
N ARG A 115 3.95 -13.24 -11.48
CA ARG A 115 5.11 -14.03 -11.90
C ARG A 115 5.19 -14.27 -13.40
N THR A 116 4.11 -14.78 -13.99
CA THR A 116 4.03 -15.12 -15.43
C THR A 116 3.55 -13.97 -16.29
N LYS A 117 2.96 -12.93 -15.70
CA LYS A 117 2.27 -11.86 -16.44
C LYS A 117 3.17 -10.66 -16.67
N ASP A 118 3.09 -10.05 -17.84
CA ASP A 118 3.78 -8.79 -18.13
C ASP A 118 2.95 -7.60 -17.65
N VAL A 119 3.40 -6.97 -16.56
CA VAL A 119 2.74 -5.85 -15.89
C VAL A 119 3.55 -4.59 -16.05
N THR A 120 2.86 -3.44 -16.14
CA THR A 120 3.47 -2.14 -16.45
C THR A 120 4.47 -1.72 -15.37
N HIS A 121 5.45 -0.90 -15.77
CA HIS A 121 6.43 -0.36 -14.83
C HIS A 121 5.77 0.55 -13.78
N GLU A 122 4.84 1.39 -14.23
CA GLU A 122 4.08 2.32 -13.38
C GLU A 122 3.30 1.59 -12.28
N TRP A 123 2.64 0.49 -12.63
CA TRP A 123 1.94 -0.34 -11.66
C TRP A 123 2.90 -0.97 -10.63
N LYS A 124 4.06 -1.47 -11.08
CA LYS A 124 5.09 -2.01 -10.17
C LYS A 124 5.55 -0.94 -9.19
N GLU A 125 5.92 0.24 -9.67
CA GLU A 125 6.37 1.35 -8.82
C GLU A 125 5.31 1.76 -7.79
N LYS A 126 4.04 1.83 -8.21
CA LYS A 126 2.93 2.15 -7.33
C LYS A 126 2.76 1.13 -6.22
N ILE A 127 2.81 -0.17 -6.53
CA ILE A 127 2.73 -1.23 -5.53
C ILE A 127 3.91 -1.20 -4.56
N TRP A 128 5.14 -1.06 -5.07
CA TRP A 128 6.32 -1.02 -4.21
C TRP A 128 6.31 0.20 -3.29
N THR A 129 5.85 1.34 -3.80
CA THR A 129 5.67 2.57 -3.01
C THR A 129 4.63 2.37 -1.91
N LEU A 130 3.44 1.84 -2.24
CA LEU A 130 2.39 1.57 -1.27
C LEU A 130 2.86 0.59 -0.19
N LEU A 131 3.54 -0.49 -0.60
CA LEU A 131 4.10 -1.49 0.30
C LEU A 131 5.11 -0.90 1.29
N PHE A 132 5.95 0.04 0.84
CA PHE A 132 6.91 0.75 1.71
C PHE A 132 6.19 1.57 2.79
N PHE A 133 5.04 2.18 2.47
CA PHE A 133 4.27 3.01 3.41
C PHE A 133 3.40 2.22 4.41
N ILE A 134 3.20 0.91 4.22
CA ILE A 134 2.42 0.08 5.16
C ILE A 134 3.06 0.09 6.56
N ASN A 135 4.37 -0.17 6.68
CA ASN A 135 4.99 -0.27 8.01
C ASN A 135 5.03 1.10 8.74
N PRO A 136 5.44 2.22 8.11
CA PRO A 136 5.33 3.55 8.71
C PRO A 136 3.90 3.94 9.10
N SER A 137 2.89 3.58 8.29
CA SER A 137 1.49 3.89 8.63
C SER A 137 0.98 3.09 9.83
N MET A 138 1.44 1.85 10.01
CA MET A 138 1.16 1.08 11.23
C MET A 138 1.85 1.66 12.46
N ILE A 139 3.10 2.11 12.36
CA ILE A 139 3.81 2.82 13.44
C ILE A 139 3.05 4.10 13.81
N TRP A 140 2.60 4.86 12.81
CA TRP A 140 1.76 6.04 13.01
C TRP A 140 0.49 5.71 13.80
N ALA A 141 -0.21 4.63 13.42
CA ALA A 141 -1.41 4.19 14.12
C ALA A 141 -1.13 3.87 15.60
N PHE A 142 -0.08 3.10 15.88
CA PHE A 142 0.31 2.75 17.26
C PHE A 142 0.78 3.96 18.07
N LEU A 143 1.43 4.93 17.44
CA LEU A 143 1.84 6.16 18.10
C LEU A 143 0.60 6.92 18.62
N TRP A 144 -0.40 7.12 17.76
CA TRP A 144 -1.55 7.97 18.05
C TRP A 144 -2.71 7.25 18.77
N LEU A 145 -2.86 5.94 18.64
CA LEU A 145 -3.89 5.16 19.36
C LEU A 145 -3.44 4.65 20.72
N ILE A 146 -2.12 4.44 20.89
CA ILE A 146 -1.61 3.73 22.06
C ILE A 146 -0.62 4.65 22.79
N CYS A 147 0.56 4.91 22.21
CA CYS A 147 1.65 5.56 22.94
C CYS A 147 1.24 6.94 23.49
N LEU A 148 0.75 7.82 22.62
CA LEU A 148 0.37 9.18 23.02
C LEU A 148 -0.82 9.21 23.98
N PRO A 149 -1.93 8.48 23.74
CA PRO A 149 -3.05 8.40 24.68
C PRO A 149 -2.65 7.94 26.09
N PHE A 150 -1.76 6.96 26.21
CA PHE A 150 -1.27 6.53 27.51
C PHE A 150 -0.35 7.56 28.18
N THR A 151 0.49 8.27 27.41
CA THR A 151 1.30 9.36 27.96
C THR A 151 0.48 10.59 28.36
N TRP A 152 -0.64 10.84 27.69
CA TRP A 152 -1.55 11.94 28.01
C TRP A 152 -2.60 11.57 29.06
N GLY A 153 -2.56 10.35 29.59
CA GLY A 153 -3.54 9.87 30.59
C GLY A 153 -4.96 9.69 30.05
N LEU A 154 -5.12 9.70 28.73
CA LEU A 154 -6.38 9.34 28.07
C LEU A 154 -6.65 7.84 28.17
N LEU A 155 -5.59 7.03 28.09
CA LEU A 155 -5.62 5.62 28.41
C LEU A 155 -4.78 5.34 29.67
N PRO A 156 -5.18 4.38 30.51
CA PRO A 156 -6.42 3.59 30.43
C PRO A 156 -7.68 4.40 30.77
N TRP A 157 -8.86 3.88 30.38
CA TRP A 157 -10.15 4.55 30.56
C TRP A 157 -10.54 4.73 32.04
N GLY A 158 -10.13 3.82 32.93
CA GLY A 158 -10.53 3.85 34.34
C GLY A 158 -12.05 3.70 34.53
N GLU A 159 -12.57 4.23 35.64
CA GLU A 159 -14.01 4.20 35.91
C GLU A 159 -14.78 5.11 34.94
N TRP A 160 -15.78 4.56 34.24
CA TRP A 160 -16.53 5.28 33.20
C TRP A 160 -17.32 6.47 33.75
N SER A 161 -17.84 6.35 34.98
CA SER A 161 -18.63 7.38 35.67
C SER A 161 -17.90 8.74 35.72
N THR A 162 -16.57 8.71 35.85
CA THR A 162 -15.72 9.90 35.96
C THR A 162 -14.96 10.24 34.67
N ASN A 163 -14.73 9.25 33.80
CA ASN A 163 -13.85 9.37 32.63
C ASN A 163 -14.54 9.27 31.26
N TRP A 164 -15.88 9.21 31.21
CA TRP A 164 -16.64 9.12 29.95
C TRP A 164 -16.26 10.20 28.91
N TRP A 165 -15.87 11.39 29.37
CA TRP A 165 -15.49 12.52 28.50
C TRP A 165 -14.25 12.25 27.65
N LYS A 166 -13.39 11.29 28.04
CA LYS A 166 -12.17 10.94 27.28
C LYS A 166 -12.47 10.44 25.86
N ILE A 167 -13.72 10.02 25.59
CA ILE A 167 -14.15 9.57 24.27
C ILE A 167 -14.13 10.68 23.22
N PHE A 168 -14.29 11.94 23.64
CA PHE A 168 -14.26 13.07 22.71
C PHE A 168 -12.87 13.29 22.11
N PRO A 169 -11.80 13.53 22.89
CA PRO A 169 -10.46 13.67 22.33
C PRO A 169 -9.93 12.36 21.73
N PHE A 170 -10.23 11.21 22.34
CA PHE A 170 -9.72 9.92 21.87
C PHE A 170 -10.45 9.42 20.62
N GLY A 171 -11.78 9.28 20.67
CA GLY A 171 -12.57 8.67 19.59
C GLY A 171 -12.84 9.62 18.43
N PHE A 172 -13.15 10.90 18.69
CA PHE A 172 -13.48 11.86 17.63
C PHE A 172 -12.26 12.61 17.08
N GLY A 173 -11.10 12.53 17.75
CA GLY A 173 -9.85 13.15 17.29
C GLY A 173 -8.79 12.11 16.95
N LEU A 174 -8.19 11.52 17.98
CA LEU A 174 -6.98 10.70 17.85
C LEU A 174 -7.21 9.42 17.04
N ALA A 175 -8.35 8.77 17.21
CA ALA A 175 -8.66 7.55 16.48
C ALA A 175 -8.73 7.79 14.97
N TRP A 176 -9.34 8.89 14.53
CA TRP A 176 -9.38 9.27 13.12
C TRP A 176 -7.98 9.62 12.60
N LEU A 177 -7.23 10.45 13.32
CA LEU A 177 -5.87 10.83 12.94
C LEU A 177 -4.94 9.61 12.80
N ALA A 178 -5.13 8.60 13.65
CA ALA A 178 -4.32 7.41 13.68
C ALA A 178 -4.72 6.38 12.62
N LEU A 179 -6.03 6.16 12.42
CA LEU A 179 -6.54 5.10 11.55
C LEU A 179 -6.65 5.50 10.09
N LEU A 180 -6.85 6.78 9.77
CA LEU A 180 -7.02 7.20 8.38
C LEU A 180 -5.80 6.88 7.49
N PRO A 181 -4.54 7.19 7.90
CA PRO A 181 -3.37 6.88 7.07
C PRO A 181 -3.21 5.38 6.73
N PRO A 182 -3.20 4.44 7.70
CA PRO A 182 -3.09 3.02 7.36
C PRO A 182 -4.33 2.52 6.61
N PHE A 183 -5.52 3.04 6.88
CA PHE A 183 -6.74 2.64 6.17
C PHE A 183 -6.66 2.97 4.67
N PHE A 184 -6.33 4.22 4.31
CA PHE A 184 -6.19 4.61 2.91
C PHE A 184 -5.01 3.88 2.24
N CYS A 185 -3.87 3.75 2.92
CA CYS A 185 -2.72 3.05 2.39
C CYS A 185 -3.04 1.57 2.08
N LEU A 186 -3.69 0.86 3.00
CA LEU A 186 -4.09 -0.53 2.79
C LEU A 186 -5.16 -0.67 1.70
N LEU A 187 -6.15 0.22 1.66
CA LEU A 187 -7.17 0.21 0.61
C LEU A 187 -6.56 0.42 -0.77
N GLU A 188 -5.71 1.42 -0.94
CA GLU A 188 -5.04 1.67 -2.21
C GLU A 188 -4.10 0.53 -2.59
N PHE A 189 -3.40 -0.06 -1.61
CA PHE A 189 -2.55 -1.22 -1.83
C PHE A 189 -3.36 -2.42 -2.37
N PHE A 190 -4.43 -2.82 -1.70
CA PHE A 190 -5.25 -3.94 -2.15
C PHE A 190 -5.95 -3.64 -3.48
N LYS A 191 -6.47 -2.42 -3.66
CA LYS A 191 -7.07 -1.99 -4.93
C LYS A 191 -6.07 -2.10 -6.08
N THR A 192 -4.83 -1.66 -5.88
CA THR A 192 -3.80 -1.73 -6.92
C THR A 192 -3.33 -3.17 -7.14
N LEU A 193 -3.17 -3.95 -6.07
CA LEU A 193 -2.77 -5.36 -6.15
C LEU A 193 -3.77 -6.23 -6.93
N PHE A 194 -5.06 -6.01 -6.73
CA PHE A 194 -6.12 -6.79 -7.40
C PHE A 194 -6.51 -6.25 -8.78
N ASN A 195 -6.05 -5.04 -9.15
CA ASN A 195 -6.24 -4.47 -10.48
C ASN A 195 -4.88 -4.24 -11.15
N PRO A 196 -4.21 -5.31 -11.62
CA PRO A 196 -2.97 -5.21 -12.37
C PRO A 196 -3.18 -4.53 -13.72
N GLU A 197 -2.28 -3.61 -14.07
CA GLU A 197 -2.20 -3.01 -15.40
C GLU A 197 -1.18 -3.81 -16.24
N TYR A 198 -1.57 -4.20 -17.45
CA TYR A 198 -0.74 -5.03 -18.32
C TYR A 198 -0.11 -4.22 -19.45
N THR A 199 1.12 -4.57 -19.82
CA THR A 199 1.87 -3.86 -20.88
C THR A 199 1.21 -4.01 -22.26
N LEU A 200 0.52 -5.14 -22.50
CA LEU A 200 -0.20 -5.37 -23.75
C LEU A 200 -1.35 -4.39 -23.92
N ASP A 201 -2.17 -4.20 -22.88
CA ASP A 201 -3.34 -3.32 -22.94
C ASP A 201 -2.92 -1.88 -23.25
N GLN A 202 -1.85 -1.39 -22.60
CA GLN A 202 -1.25 -0.09 -22.92
C GLN A 202 -0.76 0.03 -24.37
N LYS A 203 -0.11 -1.02 -24.89
CA LYS A 203 0.34 -1.02 -26.30
C LYS A 203 -0.83 -1.00 -27.27
N THR A 204 -1.90 -1.74 -26.98
CA THR A 204 -3.11 -1.76 -27.81
C THR A 204 -3.80 -0.41 -27.81
N GLU A 205 -3.89 0.26 -26.66
CA GLU A 205 -4.42 1.63 -26.56
C GLU A 205 -3.56 2.62 -27.36
N GLN A 206 -2.24 2.57 -27.24
CA GLN A 206 -1.33 3.44 -28.01
C GLN A 206 -1.44 3.23 -29.52
N ILE A 207 -1.58 1.99 -29.98
CA ILE A 207 -1.78 1.69 -31.40
C ILE A 207 -3.12 2.24 -31.88
N ALA A 208 -4.19 2.05 -31.11
CA ALA A 208 -5.51 2.59 -31.45
C ALA A 208 -5.52 4.12 -31.50
N GLU A 209 -4.84 4.80 -30.57
CA GLU A 209 -4.68 6.25 -30.60
C GLU A 209 -3.90 6.70 -31.84
N THR A 210 -2.78 6.04 -32.15
CA THR A 210 -1.94 6.37 -33.32
C THR A 210 -2.69 6.14 -34.64
N GLU A 211 -3.47 5.06 -34.75
CA GLU A 211 -4.33 4.79 -35.92
C GLU A 211 -5.44 5.83 -36.04
N SER A 212 -6.06 6.23 -34.92
CA SER A 212 -7.09 7.27 -34.90
C SER A 212 -6.57 8.67 -35.25
N GLU A 213 -5.29 8.96 -34.98
CA GLU A 213 -4.63 10.21 -35.39
C GLU A 213 -4.13 10.15 -36.85
N ALA A 214 -3.78 8.97 -37.35
CA ALA A 214 -3.35 8.77 -38.73
C ALA A 214 -4.50 8.81 -39.76
N GLU A 215 -5.69 8.30 -39.41
CA GLU A 215 -6.90 8.38 -40.26
C GLU A 215 -7.25 9.82 -40.72
N PRO A 216 -7.33 10.83 -39.84
CA PRO A 216 -7.66 12.21 -40.24
C PRO A 216 -6.53 12.91 -41.01
N GLU A 217 -5.26 12.50 -40.87
CA GLU A 217 -4.17 13.01 -41.72
C GLU A 217 -4.19 12.35 -43.11
N ALA A 218 -4.44 11.05 -43.19
CA ALA A 218 -4.57 10.34 -44.45
C ALA A 218 -5.75 10.88 -45.30
N ASP A 219 -6.89 11.15 -44.67
CA ASP A 219 -8.05 11.75 -45.34
C ASP A 219 -7.76 13.17 -45.86
N LYS A 220 -7.03 13.99 -45.10
CA LYS A 220 -6.59 15.32 -45.55
C LYS A 220 -5.63 15.26 -46.74
N ILE A 221 -4.69 14.31 -46.73
CA ILE A 221 -3.74 14.11 -47.83
C ILE A 221 -4.48 13.60 -49.07
N GLN A 222 -5.41 12.65 -48.92
CA GLN A 222 -6.21 12.17 -50.05
C GLN A 222 -7.11 13.26 -50.63
N SER A 223 -7.73 14.11 -49.81
CA SER A 223 -8.50 15.25 -50.31
C SER A 223 -7.63 16.26 -51.06
N ALA A 224 -6.44 16.57 -50.55
CA ALA A 224 -5.52 17.51 -51.19
C ALA A 224 -4.94 16.96 -52.52
N VAL A 225 -4.65 15.65 -52.57
CA VAL A 225 -4.21 14.98 -53.80
C VAL A 225 -5.33 15.00 -54.86
N LYS A 226 -6.58 14.77 -54.45
CA LYS A 226 -7.73 14.81 -55.36
C LYS A 226 -7.98 16.20 -55.93
N GLU A 227 -7.84 17.24 -55.11
CA GLU A 227 -7.94 18.65 -55.52
C GLU A 227 -6.81 19.04 -56.48
N SER A 228 -5.57 18.60 -56.22
CA SER A 228 -4.43 18.83 -57.13
C SER A 228 -4.49 18.06 -58.45
N SER A 229 -5.18 16.91 -58.46
CA SER A 229 -5.39 16.10 -59.67
C SER A 229 -6.43 16.71 -60.61
N ASP A 230 -7.39 17.48 -60.09
CA ASP A 230 -8.42 18.15 -60.90
C ASP A 230 -7.92 19.48 -61.50
N GLU A 231 -6.90 20.13 -60.91
CA GLU A 231 -6.27 21.34 -61.49
C GLU A 231 -5.23 21.06 -62.59
N GLY A 232 -4.81 19.80 -62.77
CA GLY A 232 -3.69 19.42 -63.64
C GLY A 232 -4.03 19.02 -65.08
N ASN A 233 -5.28 19.15 -65.53
CA ASN A 233 -5.69 18.74 -66.89
C ASN A 233 -5.94 19.93 -67.83
N THR A 234 -5.06 20.92 -67.80
CA THR A 234 -4.89 21.84 -68.95
C THR A 234 -3.74 21.31 -69.79
N ASN A 235 -4.10 20.67 -70.90
CA ASN A 235 -3.13 20.04 -71.79
C ASN A 235 -2.14 21.11 -72.30
N PHE A 236 -0.85 20.86 -72.12
CA PHE A 236 0.25 21.67 -72.66
C PHE A 236 0.08 21.98 -74.17
N TRP A 237 -0.61 21.11 -74.89
CA TRP A 237 -0.93 21.24 -76.32
C TRP A 237 -1.96 22.33 -76.67
N ASP A 238 -2.73 22.87 -75.71
CA ASP A 238 -3.70 23.95 -75.97
C ASP A 238 -3.07 25.35 -76.01
N SER A 239 -1.75 25.47 -75.85
CA SER A 239 -1.03 26.77 -75.76
C SER A 239 -0.15 27.12 -76.97
N ILE A 240 -0.25 26.35 -78.07
CA ILE A 240 0.46 26.63 -79.33
C ILE A 240 -0.55 26.79 -80.46
N GLU A 241 -1.08 28.01 -80.61
CA GLU A 241 -1.56 28.58 -81.88
C GLU A 241 -1.26 30.07 -81.93
#